data_AF-A0A925E7J1-F1
#
_entry.id   AF-A0A925E7J1-F1
#
_cell.length_a   1.000
_cell.length_b   1.000
_cell.length_c   1.000
_cell.angle_alpha   90.00
_cell.angle_beta   90.00
_cell.angle_gamma   90.00
#
_symmetry.space_group_name_H-M   'P 1'
#
loop_
_entity.id
_entity.type
_entity.pdbx_description
1 polymer ?
#
loop_
_entity_poly.entity_id
_entity_poly.type
_entity_poly.pdbx_seq_one_letter_code
_entity_poly.pdbx_strand_id
1 'polypeptide(L)'
;MLHKNAVEPITLELLKQICLKPEFAAFALGGGTNISLRKGHRLSVDLDFFTSKTFNTADIYKAITKSFTRAELLFEQNQTMMFLINNVKVDFVLYPFEWVKPFDQIEICRLIHIEDIIPMKLQALSNRFSKKDFWDVEFLLREISLEKMLEIFKLKFPPIDTGYLIHSLTNFETADSEVDPVCLIPATWKVVKDNLQQVVRDYTAKSM
;
A
#
# COMPACT_ATOMS: atom_id res chain seq x y z
N MET A 1 -13.62 6.48 -10.43
CA MET A 1 -13.82 7.45 -9.33
C MET A 1 -13.30 6.85 -8.04
N LEU A 2 -12.92 7.65 -7.05
CA LEU A 2 -12.41 7.15 -5.77
C LEU A 2 -13.56 6.73 -4.83
N HIS A 3 -13.36 5.63 -4.09
CA HIS A 3 -14.20 5.21 -2.96
C HIS A 3 -13.90 6.07 -1.74
N LYS A 4 -14.51 7.26 -1.69
CA LYS A 4 -14.23 8.29 -0.67
C LYS A 4 -14.61 7.88 0.76
N ASN A 5 -15.51 6.90 0.90
CA ASN A 5 -15.87 6.31 2.19
C ASN A 5 -14.82 5.32 2.73
N ALA A 6 -13.76 5.02 1.97
CA ALA A 6 -12.66 4.15 2.38
C ALA A 6 -11.61 4.83 3.27
N VAL A 7 -11.77 6.13 3.52
CA VAL A 7 -10.92 6.92 4.41
C VAL A 7 -11.80 7.92 5.16
N GLU A 8 -11.32 8.38 6.31
CA GLU A 8 -12.00 9.47 7.04
C GLU A 8 -12.00 10.77 6.22
N PRO A 9 -13.02 11.65 6.38
CA PRO A 9 -13.10 12.90 5.63
C PRO A 9 -11.86 13.79 5.78
N ILE A 10 -11.25 13.81 6.98
CA ILE A 10 -10.02 14.58 7.25
C ILE A 10 -8.83 14.03 6.47
N THR A 11 -8.70 12.71 6.35
CA THR A 11 -7.67 12.03 5.57
C THR A 11 -7.85 12.27 4.08
N LEU A 12 -9.09 12.22 3.59
CA LEU A 12 -9.40 12.52 2.18
C LEU A 12 -9.06 13.97 1.82
N GLU A 13 -9.39 14.92 2.68
CA GLU A 13 -9.09 16.33 2.45
C GLU A 13 -7.59 16.59 2.47
N LEU A 14 -6.87 16.01 3.44
CA LEU A 14 -5.41 16.08 3.48
C LEU A 14 -4.76 15.49 2.22
N LEU A 15 -5.22 14.32 1.76
CA LEU A 15 -4.76 13.70 0.52
C LEU A 15 -4.89 14.66 -0.67
N LYS A 16 -6.06 15.29 -0.85
CA LYS A 16 -6.29 16.25 -1.94
C LYS A 16 -5.34 17.44 -1.85
N GLN A 17 -5.17 18.00 -0.65
CA GLN A 17 -4.28 19.13 -0.42
C GLN A 17 -2.81 18.79 -0.74
N ILE A 18 -2.36 17.58 -0.43
CA ILE A 18 -1.03 17.10 -0.81
C ILE A 18 -0.93 16.91 -2.33
N CYS A 19 -1.90 16.24 -2.96
CA CYS A 19 -1.86 15.98 -4.40
C CYS A 19 -1.87 17.26 -5.26
N LEU A 20 -2.52 18.32 -4.78
CA LEU A 20 -2.58 19.65 -5.38
C LEU A 20 -1.25 20.42 -5.38
N LYS A 21 -0.32 20.07 -4.49
CA LYS A 21 0.92 20.84 -4.29
C LYS A 21 2.01 20.41 -5.27
N PRO A 22 2.59 21.36 -6.04
CA PRO A 22 3.69 21.06 -6.96
C PRO A 22 4.92 20.46 -6.29
N GLU A 23 5.19 20.83 -5.03
CA GLU A 23 6.30 20.32 -4.23
C GLU A 23 6.26 18.79 -4.06
N PHE A 24 5.06 18.19 -4.16
CA PHE A 24 4.86 16.75 -4.03
C PHE A 24 4.60 16.06 -5.39
N ALA A 25 4.82 16.74 -6.51
CA ALA A 25 4.53 16.23 -7.86
C ALA A 25 5.28 14.95 -8.21
N ALA A 26 6.48 14.75 -7.63
CA ALA A 26 7.27 13.53 -7.83
C ALA A 26 6.73 12.31 -7.08
N PHE A 27 5.79 12.51 -6.15
CA PHE A 27 5.24 11.44 -5.32
C PHE A 27 3.85 11.01 -5.79
N ALA A 28 3.56 9.72 -5.59
CA ALA A 28 2.24 9.13 -5.77
C ALA A 28 1.82 8.31 -4.55
N LEU A 29 0.53 8.30 -4.27
CA LEU A 29 -0.06 7.54 -3.18
C LEU A 29 0.09 6.04 -3.46
N GLY A 30 0.62 5.30 -2.50
CA GLY A 30 0.77 3.85 -2.52
C GLY A 30 0.09 3.16 -1.33
N GLY A 31 0.61 1.98 -0.99
CA GLY A 31 0.21 1.26 0.20
C GLY A 31 -1.26 0.80 0.21
N GLY A 32 -1.79 0.55 1.42
CA GLY A 32 -3.16 0.07 1.60
C GLY A 32 -4.23 1.11 1.27
N THR A 33 -3.91 2.40 1.42
CA THR A 33 -4.84 3.50 1.14
C THR A 33 -5.11 3.65 -0.35
N ASN A 34 -4.11 3.43 -1.20
CA ASN A 34 -4.31 3.35 -2.65
C ASN A 34 -5.34 2.27 -3.02
N ILE A 35 -5.20 1.05 -2.49
CA ILE A 35 -6.15 -0.05 -2.74
C ILE A 35 -7.54 0.31 -2.21
N SER A 36 -7.60 0.83 -0.98
CA SER A 36 -8.86 1.19 -0.32
C SER A 36 -9.64 2.23 -1.11
N LEU A 37 -8.97 3.27 -1.62
CA LEU A 37 -9.61 4.29 -2.45
C LEU A 37 -10.00 3.78 -3.85
N ARG A 38 -9.31 2.78 -4.39
CA ARG A 38 -9.66 2.18 -5.69
C ARG A 38 -10.82 1.19 -5.61
N LYS A 39 -10.94 0.49 -4.48
CA LYS A 39 -11.76 -0.72 -4.37
C LYS A 39 -12.83 -0.66 -3.29
N GLY A 40 -12.69 0.25 -2.32
CA GLY A 40 -13.62 0.39 -1.21
C GLY A 40 -13.76 -0.88 -0.38
N HIS A 41 -12.69 -1.67 -0.21
CA HIS A 41 -12.75 -2.96 0.47
C HIS A 41 -12.63 -2.85 1.99
N ARG A 42 -11.89 -1.86 2.50
CA ARG A 42 -11.77 -1.53 3.93
C ARG A 42 -11.46 -0.06 4.16
N LEU A 43 -11.59 0.38 5.40
CA LEU A 43 -11.05 1.68 5.83
C LEU A 43 -9.52 1.66 5.87
N SER A 44 -8.93 2.79 5.50
CA SER A 44 -7.50 3.06 5.67
C SER A 44 -7.30 4.43 6.29
N VAL A 45 -6.26 4.55 7.11
CA VAL A 45 -6.06 5.69 8.01
C VAL A 45 -4.77 6.47 7.74
N ASP A 46 -3.82 5.87 7.03
CA ASP A 46 -2.50 6.45 6.76
C ASP A 46 -2.40 6.93 5.30
N LEU A 47 -1.47 7.83 4.99
CA LEU A 47 -1.13 8.21 3.63
C LEU A 47 0.35 7.92 3.35
N ASP A 48 0.62 6.95 2.48
CA ASP A 48 1.98 6.60 2.09
C ASP A 48 2.26 7.11 0.67
N PHE A 49 3.18 8.06 0.53
CA PHE A 49 3.59 8.66 -0.73
C PHE A 49 4.98 8.17 -1.14
N PHE A 50 5.11 7.66 -2.36
CA PHE A 50 6.35 7.09 -2.85
C PHE A 50 6.87 7.80 -4.10
N THR A 51 8.19 7.82 -4.24
CA THR A 51 8.91 8.28 -5.42
C THR A 51 10.05 7.31 -5.74
N SER A 52 10.42 7.17 -7.02
CA SER A 52 11.59 6.39 -7.43
C SER A 52 12.89 7.20 -7.48
N LYS A 53 12.79 8.51 -7.24
CA LYS A 53 13.91 9.44 -7.30
C LYS A 53 14.23 9.99 -5.92
N THR A 54 15.51 10.16 -5.63
CA THR A 54 15.94 10.90 -4.44
C THR A 54 15.32 12.30 -4.43
N PHE A 55 15.08 12.79 -3.23
CA PHE A 55 14.43 14.07 -2.95
C PHE A 55 15.12 14.74 -1.78
N ASN A 56 15.07 16.06 -1.73
CA ASN A 56 15.63 16.82 -0.63
C ASN A 56 14.64 16.86 0.54
N THR A 57 15.00 16.26 1.67
CA THR A 57 14.12 16.18 2.85
C THR A 57 13.84 17.56 3.45
N ALA A 58 14.77 18.50 3.38
CA ALA A 58 14.57 19.87 3.85
C ALA A 58 13.50 20.62 3.02
N ASP A 59 13.44 20.35 1.71
CA ASP A 59 12.41 20.94 0.83
C ASP A 59 11.02 20.39 1.16
N ILE A 60 10.92 19.07 1.42
CA ILE A 60 9.67 18.43 1.87
C ILE A 60 9.24 18.99 3.23
N TYR A 61 10.16 19.04 4.21
CA TYR A 61 9.88 19.60 5.52
C TYR A 61 9.35 21.04 5.45
N LYS A 62 10.01 21.89 4.66
CA LYS A 62 9.59 23.28 4.43
C LYS A 62 8.22 23.35 3.75
N ALA A 63 7.97 22.52 2.74
CA ALA A 63 6.68 22.47 2.04
C ALA A 63 5.54 22.06 3.00
N ILE A 64 5.77 21.07 3.85
CA ILE A 64 4.80 20.60 4.85
C ILE A 64 4.52 21.67 5.90
N THR A 65 5.55 22.19 6.57
CA THR A 65 5.40 23.19 7.65
C THR A 65 4.84 24.52 7.18
N LYS A 66 5.09 24.91 5.92
CA LYS A 66 4.45 26.08 5.30
C LYS A 66 2.97 25.83 4.98
N SER A 67 2.61 24.60 4.66
CA SER A 67 1.28 24.24 4.15
C SER A 67 0.28 23.87 5.24
N PHE A 68 0.76 23.32 6.35
CA PHE A 68 -0.07 22.74 7.39
C PHE A 68 0.36 23.27 8.75
N THR A 69 -0.58 23.92 9.46
CA THR A 69 -0.32 24.52 10.78
C THR A 69 -0.07 23.49 11.87
N ARG A 70 -0.68 22.31 11.76
CA ARG A 70 -0.49 21.17 12.66
C ARG A 70 0.21 20.04 11.92
N ALA A 71 1.53 20.14 11.83
CA ALA A 71 2.40 19.11 11.27
C ALA A 71 3.60 18.89 12.19
N GLU A 72 3.83 17.64 12.58
CA GLU A 72 4.96 17.21 13.39
C GLU A 72 5.78 16.19 12.58
N LEU A 73 7.10 16.38 12.51
CA LEU A 73 8.00 15.37 11.96
C LEU A 73 8.28 14.34 13.05
N LEU A 74 7.81 13.11 12.85
CA LEU A 74 7.99 12.01 13.80
C LEU A 74 9.31 11.27 13.57
N PHE A 75 9.73 11.16 12.31
CA PHE A 75 10.91 10.39 11.92
C PHE A 75 11.45 10.86 10.57
N GLU A 76 12.77 10.94 10.44
CA GLU A 76 13.49 11.17 9.19
C GLU A 76 14.75 10.29 9.15
N GLN A 77 14.83 9.37 8.18
CA GLN A 77 16.02 8.57 7.94
C GLN A 77 16.02 7.99 6.53
N ASN A 78 17.18 7.90 5.89
CA ASN A 78 17.38 7.16 4.63
C ASN A 78 16.30 7.45 3.57
N GLN A 79 16.04 8.74 3.28
CA GLN A 79 15.01 9.15 2.31
C GLN A 79 13.58 8.68 2.66
N THR A 80 13.30 8.53 3.94
CA THR A 80 11.97 8.30 4.50
C THR A 80 11.68 9.40 5.50
N MET A 81 10.54 10.08 5.33
CA MET A 81 10.05 11.08 6.28
C MET A 81 8.63 10.72 6.70
N MET A 82 8.40 10.68 8.01
CA MET A 82 7.08 10.41 8.59
C MET A 82 6.60 11.64 9.34
N PHE A 83 5.43 12.11 8.97
CA PHE A 83 4.76 13.24 9.62
C PHE A 83 3.46 12.82 10.27
N LEU A 84 3.10 13.49 11.36
CA LEU A 84 1.74 13.54 11.86
C LEU A 84 1.12 14.88 11.46
N ILE A 85 0.19 14.87 10.51
CA ILE A 85 -0.45 16.08 9.99
C ILE A 85 -1.95 15.99 10.29
N ASN A 86 -2.47 16.92 11.10
CA ASN A 86 -3.88 16.88 11.53
C ASN A 86 -4.31 15.51 12.11
N ASN A 87 -3.42 14.84 12.85
CA ASN A 87 -3.58 13.47 13.39
C ASN A 87 -3.64 12.35 12.34
N VAL A 88 -3.29 12.62 11.10
CA VAL A 88 -3.13 11.62 10.04
C VAL A 88 -1.64 11.38 9.84
N LYS A 89 -1.23 10.11 9.85
CA LYS A 89 0.14 9.73 9.55
C LYS A 89 0.37 9.86 8.04
N VAL A 90 1.44 10.55 7.66
CA VAL A 90 1.84 10.77 6.27
C VAL A 90 3.31 10.43 6.09
N ASP A 91 3.58 9.44 5.25
CA ASP A 91 4.93 8.99 4.92
C ASP A 91 5.33 9.47 3.52
N PHE A 92 6.53 10.03 3.38
CA PHE A 92 7.19 10.32 2.10
C PHE A 92 8.42 9.42 1.98
N VAL A 93 8.42 8.53 1.00
CA VAL A 93 9.36 7.40 0.94
C VAL A 93 10.03 7.32 -0.42
N LEU A 94 11.37 7.25 -0.43
CA LEU A 94 12.09 6.79 -1.60
C LEU A 94 11.91 5.28 -1.73
N TYR A 95 11.34 4.88 -2.85
CA TYR A 95 11.22 3.50 -3.27
C TYR A 95 12.06 3.32 -4.52
N PRO A 96 13.35 2.94 -4.40
CA PRO A 96 14.37 3.08 -5.44
C PRO A 96 14.27 1.98 -6.51
N PHE A 97 13.05 1.72 -6.98
CA PHE A 97 12.74 0.78 -8.05
C PHE A 97 12.02 1.51 -9.17
N GLU A 98 12.27 1.12 -10.41
CA GLU A 98 11.55 1.66 -11.54
C GLU A 98 10.06 1.27 -11.46
N TRP A 99 9.21 2.20 -11.90
CA TRP A 99 7.77 1.95 -12.02
C TRP A 99 7.52 1.15 -13.29
N VAL A 100 6.84 0.02 -13.17
CA VAL A 100 6.47 -0.83 -14.31
C VAL A 100 5.42 -0.12 -15.17
N LYS A 101 4.56 0.68 -14.53
CA LYS A 101 3.50 1.45 -15.18
C LYS A 101 3.55 2.92 -14.74
N PRO A 102 3.05 3.85 -15.58
CA PRO A 102 2.88 5.24 -15.15
C PRO A 102 1.89 5.33 -13.98
N PHE A 103 1.99 6.40 -13.19
CA PHE A 103 0.99 6.68 -12.15
C PHE A 103 -0.39 6.95 -12.77
N ASP A 104 -1.42 6.44 -12.12
CA ASP A 104 -2.80 6.75 -12.49
C ASP A 104 -3.20 8.10 -11.90
N GLN A 105 -3.69 9.00 -12.75
CA GLN A 105 -4.36 10.21 -12.32
C GLN A 105 -5.85 9.91 -12.14
N ILE A 106 -6.31 9.82 -10.89
CA ILE A 106 -7.72 9.61 -10.57
C ILE A 106 -8.24 10.82 -9.81
N GLU A 107 -9.15 11.54 -10.43
CA GLU A 107 -9.56 12.87 -9.96
C GLU A 107 -8.30 13.75 -9.80
N ILE A 108 -8.08 14.32 -8.62
CA ILE A 108 -6.91 15.15 -8.34
C ILE A 108 -5.70 14.36 -7.83
N CYS A 109 -5.87 13.08 -7.54
CA CYS A 109 -4.87 12.28 -6.87
C CYS A 109 -4.01 11.49 -7.85
N ARG A 110 -2.69 11.50 -7.61
CA ARG A 110 -1.71 10.61 -8.27
C ARG A 110 -1.58 9.33 -7.47
N LEU A 111 -1.93 8.20 -8.06
CA LEU A 111 -1.86 6.89 -7.42
C LEU A 111 -0.86 6.01 -8.16
N ILE A 112 -0.03 5.28 -7.41
CA ILE A 112 0.80 4.20 -7.98
C ILE A 112 -0.15 3.21 -8.66
N HIS A 113 0.24 2.76 -9.86
CA HIS A 113 -0.55 1.79 -10.63
C HIS A 113 -0.68 0.47 -9.88
N ILE A 114 -1.78 -0.24 -10.06
CA ILE A 114 -2.06 -1.46 -9.29
C ILE A 114 -1.00 -2.55 -9.49
N GLU A 115 -0.44 -2.68 -10.69
CA GLU A 115 0.66 -3.61 -10.98
C GLU A 115 1.94 -3.30 -10.18
N ASP A 116 2.19 -2.04 -9.84
CA ASP A 116 3.32 -1.67 -8.97
C ASP A 116 2.99 -1.82 -7.48
N ILE A 117 1.71 -1.81 -7.10
CA ILE A 117 1.24 -2.05 -5.71
C ILE A 117 1.33 -3.53 -5.32
N ILE A 118 1.02 -4.45 -6.23
CA ILE A 118 1.07 -5.91 -5.98
C ILE A 118 2.41 -6.33 -5.36
N PRO A 119 3.57 -6.03 -5.97
CA PRO A 119 4.86 -6.42 -5.40
C PRO A 119 5.12 -5.77 -4.04
N MET A 120 4.72 -4.50 -3.85
CA MET A 120 4.85 -3.82 -2.56
C MET A 120 4.03 -4.52 -1.47
N LYS A 121 2.84 -5.03 -1.81
CA LYS A 121 1.96 -5.74 -0.88
C LYS A 121 2.44 -7.14 -0.55
N LEU A 122 2.91 -7.88 -1.54
CA LEU A 122 3.53 -9.19 -1.31
C LEU A 122 4.74 -9.06 -0.38
N GLN A 123 5.61 -8.07 -0.61
CA GLN A 123 6.76 -7.78 0.24
C GLN A 123 6.35 -7.31 1.65
N ALA A 124 5.34 -6.45 1.77
CA ALA A 124 4.86 -5.99 3.07
C ALA A 124 4.30 -7.15 3.91
N LEU A 125 3.48 -8.02 3.30
CA LEU A 125 2.93 -9.21 3.93
C LEU A 125 4.04 -10.15 4.40
N SER A 126 5.01 -10.47 3.54
CA SER A 126 6.10 -11.41 3.87
C SER A 126 7.08 -10.89 4.93
N ASN A 127 7.12 -9.58 5.15
CA ASN A 127 8.04 -8.97 6.11
C ASN A 127 7.38 -8.68 7.45
N ARG A 128 6.10 -8.27 7.44
CA ARG A 128 5.40 -7.76 8.63
C ARG A 128 4.37 -8.74 9.18
N PHE A 129 3.78 -9.56 8.31
CA PHE A 129 2.67 -10.46 8.65
C PHE A 129 1.49 -9.74 9.35
N SER A 130 1.27 -8.45 9.05
CA SER A 130 0.14 -7.71 9.60
C SER A 130 -1.17 -8.16 8.96
N LYS A 131 -2.25 -8.29 9.75
CA LYS A 131 -3.56 -8.75 9.32
C LYS A 131 -4.11 -7.91 8.16
N LYS A 132 -3.89 -6.59 8.16
CA LYS A 132 -4.36 -5.72 7.05
C LYS A 132 -3.67 -6.03 5.71
N ASP A 133 -2.42 -6.50 5.74
CA ASP A 133 -1.69 -6.88 4.51
C ASP A 133 -2.24 -8.20 3.94
N PHE A 134 -2.63 -9.16 4.79
CA PHE A 134 -3.35 -10.36 4.35
C PHE A 134 -4.69 -10.04 3.69
N TRP A 135 -5.47 -9.13 4.29
CA TRP A 135 -6.72 -8.65 3.71
C TRP A 135 -6.52 -7.96 2.36
N ASP A 136 -5.50 -7.12 2.24
CA ASP A 136 -5.20 -6.44 0.97
C ASP A 136 -4.78 -7.45 -0.11
N VAL A 137 -3.92 -8.42 0.21
CA VAL A 137 -3.46 -9.43 -0.75
C VAL A 137 -4.58 -10.39 -1.14
N GLU A 138 -5.37 -10.88 -0.18
CA GLU A 138 -6.53 -11.73 -0.47
C GLU A 138 -7.52 -11.01 -1.38
N PHE A 139 -7.79 -9.72 -1.13
CA PHE A 139 -8.70 -8.96 -1.96
C PHE A 139 -8.17 -8.84 -3.40
N LEU A 140 -6.89 -8.55 -3.59
CA LEU A 140 -6.28 -8.48 -4.92
C LEU A 140 -6.31 -9.84 -5.64
N LEU A 141 -6.18 -10.95 -4.91
CA LEU A 141 -6.23 -12.32 -5.45
C LEU A 141 -7.60 -12.69 -6.02
N ARG A 142 -8.66 -11.96 -5.68
CA ARG A 142 -10.00 -12.16 -6.28
C ARG A 142 -10.06 -11.71 -7.74
N GLU A 143 -9.14 -10.84 -8.16
CA GLU A 143 -9.11 -10.28 -9.52
C GLU A 143 -7.87 -10.72 -10.31
N ILE A 144 -6.76 -11.03 -9.62
CA ILE A 144 -5.47 -11.32 -10.23
C ILE A 144 -4.95 -12.63 -9.64
N SER A 145 -4.67 -13.62 -10.48
CA SER A 145 -4.20 -14.92 -10.00
C SER A 145 -2.83 -14.82 -9.31
N LEU A 146 -2.55 -15.76 -8.41
CA LEU A 146 -1.26 -15.82 -7.72
C LEU A 146 -0.09 -15.94 -8.71
N GLU A 147 -0.24 -16.76 -9.75
CA GLU A 147 0.75 -16.89 -10.82
C GLU A 147 1.08 -15.52 -11.42
N LYS A 148 0.05 -14.73 -11.74
CA LYS A 148 0.22 -13.41 -12.35
C LYS A 148 0.86 -12.42 -11.39
N MET A 149 0.48 -12.44 -10.12
CA MET A 149 1.12 -11.58 -9.12
C MET A 149 2.62 -11.87 -8.96
N LEU A 150 3.01 -13.15 -8.98
CA LEU A 150 4.41 -13.57 -8.90
C LEU A 150 5.21 -13.19 -10.16
N GLU A 151 4.61 -13.27 -11.34
CA GLU A 151 5.22 -12.74 -12.58
C GLU A 151 5.52 -11.24 -12.46
N ILE A 152 4.54 -10.46 -12.00
CA ILE A 152 4.68 -9.00 -11.80
C ILE A 152 5.77 -8.72 -10.75
N PHE A 153 5.82 -9.50 -9.67
CA PHE A 153 6.86 -9.39 -8.65
C PHE A 153 8.26 -9.59 -9.24
N LYS A 154 8.46 -10.64 -10.03
CA LYS A 154 9.74 -10.94 -10.69
C LYS A 154 10.13 -9.91 -11.74
N LEU A 155 9.16 -9.30 -12.41
CA LEU A 155 9.44 -8.20 -13.35
C LEU A 155 10.00 -6.98 -12.61
N LYS A 156 9.46 -6.67 -11.43
CA LYS A 156 9.88 -5.49 -10.66
C LYS A 156 11.16 -5.70 -9.87
N PHE A 157 11.36 -6.90 -9.34
CA PHE A 157 12.53 -7.27 -8.55
C PHE A 157 13.33 -8.36 -9.29
N PRO A 158 14.49 -8.01 -9.89
CA PRO A 158 15.31 -8.97 -10.61
C PRO A 158 15.73 -10.15 -9.72
N PRO A 159 16.05 -11.31 -10.31
CA PRO A 159 15.43 -12.61 -10.00
C PRO A 159 15.69 -13.07 -8.55
N ILE A 160 14.80 -12.66 -7.65
CA ILE A 160 14.67 -13.21 -6.30
C ILE A 160 13.80 -14.46 -6.38
N ASP A 161 14.19 -15.52 -5.67
CA ASP A 161 13.31 -16.68 -5.49
C ASP A 161 12.02 -16.26 -4.79
N THR A 162 10.87 -16.62 -5.36
CA THR A 162 9.56 -16.22 -4.83
C THR A 162 8.92 -17.29 -3.94
N GLY A 163 9.63 -18.38 -3.62
CA GLY A 163 9.10 -19.46 -2.78
C GLY A 163 8.66 -18.98 -1.40
N TYR A 164 9.42 -18.06 -0.79
CA TYR A 164 9.08 -17.49 0.51
C TYR A 164 7.76 -16.69 0.49
N LEU A 165 7.40 -16.07 -0.64
CA LEU A 165 6.14 -15.33 -0.76
C LEU A 165 4.95 -16.28 -0.65
N ILE A 166 5.02 -17.44 -1.32
CA ILE A 166 3.97 -18.46 -1.28
C ILE A 166 3.79 -18.98 0.15
N HIS A 167 4.89 -19.25 0.84
CA HIS A 167 4.84 -19.67 2.25
C HIS A 167 4.26 -18.57 3.15
N SER A 168 4.60 -17.31 2.91
CA SER A 168 4.13 -16.18 3.71
C SER A 168 2.62 -16.00 3.66
N LEU A 169 1.96 -16.34 2.55
CA LEU A 169 0.51 -16.21 2.37
C LEU A 169 -0.32 -17.04 3.36
N THR A 170 0.29 -18.06 3.99
CA THR A 170 -0.38 -18.93 4.96
C THR A 170 0.21 -18.85 6.37
N ASN A 171 1.16 -17.93 6.61
CA ASN A 171 1.72 -17.69 7.94
C ASN A 171 0.92 -16.63 8.71
N PHE A 172 -0.09 -17.08 9.44
CA PHE A 172 -1.03 -16.19 10.13
C PHE A 172 -0.66 -15.87 11.58
N GLU A 173 0.46 -16.37 12.11
CA GLU A 173 0.77 -16.31 13.55
C GLU A 173 0.69 -14.90 14.12
N THR A 174 1.42 -13.95 13.50
CA THR A 174 1.37 -12.54 13.89
C THR A 174 -0.02 -11.95 13.68
N ALA A 175 -0.59 -12.18 12.50
CA ALA A 175 -1.89 -11.63 12.12
C ALA A 175 -3.01 -12.08 13.06
N ASP A 176 -3.02 -13.33 13.54
CA ASP A 176 -4.07 -13.85 14.41
C ASP A 176 -4.21 -13.07 15.72
N SER A 177 -3.15 -12.39 16.18
CA SER A 177 -3.14 -11.55 17.38
C SER A 177 -3.59 -10.09 17.14
N GLU A 178 -3.65 -9.64 15.89
CA GLU A 178 -4.04 -8.26 15.55
C GLU A 178 -5.55 -8.07 15.51
N VAL A 179 -6.01 -6.83 15.65
CA VAL A 179 -7.42 -6.49 15.44
C VAL A 179 -7.80 -6.58 13.96
N ASP A 180 -9.02 -7.02 13.68
CA ASP A 180 -9.55 -7.03 12.32
C ASP A 180 -9.63 -5.60 11.75
N PRO A 181 -9.25 -5.38 10.48
CA PRO A 181 -9.47 -4.09 9.84
C PRO A 181 -10.96 -3.81 9.71
N VAL A 182 -11.35 -2.54 9.73
CA VAL A 182 -12.75 -2.14 9.48
C VAL A 182 -13.06 -2.35 8.00
N CYS A 183 -13.74 -3.44 7.69
CA CYS A 183 -14.06 -3.82 6.32
C CYS A 183 -15.33 -3.13 5.84
N LEU A 184 -15.34 -2.74 4.57
CA LEU A 184 -16.48 -2.11 3.91
C LEU A 184 -17.27 -3.11 3.05
N ILE A 185 -16.69 -4.28 2.83
CA ILE A 185 -17.33 -5.43 2.19
C ILE A 185 -17.49 -6.57 3.21
N PRO A 186 -18.54 -7.40 3.10
CA PRO A 186 -18.72 -8.54 3.98
C PRO A 186 -17.60 -9.57 3.79
N ALA A 187 -16.78 -9.75 4.82
CA ALA A 187 -15.82 -10.84 4.94
C ALA A 187 -15.42 -11.01 6.40
N THR A 188 -14.96 -12.20 6.76
CA THR A 188 -14.43 -12.49 8.10
C THR A 188 -12.98 -12.90 7.98
N TRP A 189 -12.22 -12.76 9.07
CA TRP A 189 -10.84 -13.22 9.08
C TRP A 189 -10.69 -14.71 8.72
N LYS A 190 -11.64 -15.55 9.15
CA LYS A 190 -11.68 -16.96 8.76
C LYS A 190 -11.77 -17.14 7.23
N VAL A 191 -12.67 -16.41 6.58
CA VAL A 191 -12.84 -16.48 5.11
C VAL A 191 -11.55 -16.06 4.39
N VAL A 192 -10.87 -15.02 4.88
CA VAL A 192 -9.59 -14.58 4.31
C VAL A 192 -8.54 -15.69 4.39
N LYS A 193 -8.40 -16.34 5.57
CA LYS A 193 -7.47 -17.47 5.74
C LYS A 193 -7.82 -18.64 4.83
N ASP A 194 -9.09 -19.04 4.80
CA ASP A 194 -9.56 -20.17 3.99
C ASP A 194 -9.27 -19.92 2.50
N ASN A 195 -9.53 -18.70 2.00
CA ASN A 195 -9.25 -18.31 0.63
C ASN A 195 -7.75 -18.35 0.31
N LEU A 196 -6.91 -17.76 1.15
CA LEU A 196 -5.45 -17.74 0.92
C LEU A 196 -4.86 -19.14 0.93
N GLN A 197 -5.28 -19.99 1.87
CA GLN A 197 -4.87 -21.39 1.90
C GLN A 197 -5.31 -22.15 0.63
N GLN A 198 -6.53 -21.89 0.15
CA GLN A 198 -7.02 -22.48 -1.09
C GLN A 198 -6.19 -22.04 -2.29
N VAL A 199 -5.91 -20.74 -2.43
CA VAL A 199 -5.06 -20.19 -3.49
C VAL A 199 -3.68 -20.85 -3.50
N VAL A 200 -3.05 -21.01 -2.33
CA VAL A 200 -1.74 -21.66 -2.22
C VAL A 200 -1.81 -23.14 -2.60
N ARG A 201 -2.84 -23.87 -2.15
CA ARG A 201 -3.04 -25.29 -2.54
C ARG A 201 -3.20 -25.45 -4.05
N ASP A 202 -4.01 -24.60 -4.67
CA ASP A 202 -4.28 -24.67 -6.11
C ASP A 202 -3.03 -24.33 -6.93
N TYR A 203 -2.24 -23.35 -6.48
CA TYR A 203 -0.98 -22.98 -7.13
C TYR A 203 0.07 -24.09 -7.04
N THR A 204 0.24 -24.71 -5.86
CA THR A 204 1.24 -25.79 -5.69
C THR A 204 0.84 -27.06 -6.42
N ALA A 205 -0.45 -27.39 -6.49
CA ALA A 205 -0.95 -28.54 -7.25
C ALA A 205 -0.69 -28.43 -8.76
N LYS A 206 -0.73 -27.23 -9.34
CA LYS A 206 -0.41 -26.99 -10.77
C LYS A 206 1.09 -26.98 -11.07
N SER A 207 1.92 -26.75 -10.05
CA SER A 207 3.37 -26.60 -10.18
C SER A 207 4.12 -27.93 -10.00
N MET A 208 3.40 -29.00 -9.64
CA MET A 208 3.88 -30.39 -9.57
C MET A 208 3.60 -31.12 -10.88
#